data_AF-A0A7S1Z973-F1
#
_entry.id   AF-A0A7S1Z973-F1
#
_cell.length_a   1.000
_cell.length_b   1.000
_cell.length_c   1.000
_cell.angle_alpha   90.00
_cell.angle_beta   90.00
_cell.angle_gamma   90.00
#
_symmetry.space_group_name_H-M   'P 1'
#
loop_
_entity.id
_entity.type
_entity.pdbx_description
1 polymer ?
#
loop_
_entity_poly.entity_id
_entity_poly.type
_entity_poly.pdbx_seq_one_letter_code
_entity_poly.pdbx_strand_id
1 'polypeptide(L)'
;LSGLGLFSNPAVFSIGRRFLSCDTYSYASDDMTFPPTDNPQGIADYATVLPSGDDNIAYVLTLASCPEDDTQSDLVRDSTPTGDVFYDAAAVFKQGVCSCSIENPESGATYNHTLYALVHPDAVNCDSTAGSGGRRLLGGQTQQNRITMLQDLGFWVKIFDDPLALDEIPSDTNDHLKNNVQNDAGLRDLMKLHAYRLTGHPLAVVLDFNTVMSEPMDALFDMMLSDTNKAVMYSTEATEEGVAGGGGLDGDVMIIKPDVDEYNAIKEAYKTTTYFPETGWGGSG
;
A
#
# COMPACT_ATOMS: atom_id res chain seq x y z
N LEU A 1 -21.47 -46.75 -17.92
CA LEU A 1 -20.43 -47.58 -17.28
C LEU A 1 -19.07 -47.01 -17.66
N SER A 2 -18.32 -46.52 -16.66
CA SER A 2 -16.88 -46.18 -16.66
C SER A 2 -16.38 -45.12 -17.67
N GLY A 3 -15.62 -44.08 -17.29
CA GLY A 3 -14.85 -43.87 -16.08
C GLY A 3 -14.52 -42.39 -15.82
N LEU A 4 -14.55 -42.06 -14.53
CA LEU A 4 -14.04 -40.84 -13.92
C LEU A 4 -12.57 -41.08 -13.55
N GLY A 5 -11.67 -40.28 -14.12
CA GLY A 5 -10.28 -40.17 -13.68
C GLY A 5 -10.14 -38.95 -12.76
N LEU A 6 -10.06 -39.20 -11.45
CA LEU A 6 -9.67 -38.21 -10.46
C LEU A 6 -8.15 -38.02 -10.53
N PHE A 7 -7.69 -36.82 -10.90
CA PHE A 7 -6.32 -36.39 -10.64
C PHE A 7 -6.30 -35.59 -9.35
N SER A 8 -5.82 -36.22 -8.29
CA SER A 8 -5.39 -35.56 -7.06
C SER A 8 -3.87 -35.52 -7.05
N ASN A 9 -3.29 -34.33 -7.18
CA ASN A 9 -1.91 -34.07 -6.77
C ASN A 9 -1.86 -32.65 -6.20
N PRO A 10 -1.57 -32.45 -4.90
CA PRO A 10 -1.18 -31.15 -4.41
C PRO A 10 0.21 -30.85 -4.96
N ALA A 11 0.31 -29.90 -5.87
CA ALA A 11 1.60 -29.37 -6.31
C ALA A 11 2.25 -28.66 -5.11
N VAL A 12 3.23 -29.31 -4.50
CA VAL A 12 4.18 -28.65 -3.60
C VAL A 12 5.09 -27.82 -4.49
N PHE A 13 4.79 -26.53 -4.63
CA PHE A 13 5.68 -25.58 -5.29
C PHE A 13 6.91 -25.36 -4.41
N SER A 14 8.02 -25.99 -4.79
CA SER A 14 9.34 -25.57 -4.31
C SER A 14 9.70 -24.29 -5.07
N ILE A 15 9.55 -23.14 -4.41
CA ILE A 15 10.03 -21.86 -4.93
C ILE A 15 11.56 -21.91 -4.93
N GLY A 16 12.15 -22.28 -6.06
CA GLY A 16 13.59 -22.25 -6.24
C GLY A 16 14.09 -20.81 -6.20
N ARG A 17 15.23 -20.56 -5.53
CA ARG A 17 15.89 -19.24 -5.38
C ARG A 17 16.10 -18.43 -6.68
N ARG A 18 15.88 -19.01 -7.86
CA ARG A 18 15.95 -18.29 -9.15
C ARG A 18 14.69 -17.49 -9.49
N PHE A 19 13.54 -17.77 -8.89
CA PHE A 19 12.30 -17.05 -9.21
C PHE A 19 12.18 -15.68 -8.55
N LEU A 20 12.95 -15.40 -7.49
CA LEU A 20 12.94 -14.12 -6.78
C LEU A 20 14.04 -13.15 -7.24
N SER A 21 14.75 -13.48 -8.33
CA SER A 21 15.83 -12.65 -8.87
C SER A 21 15.25 -11.50 -9.71
N CYS A 22 14.35 -10.72 -9.12
CA CYS A 22 14.28 -9.32 -9.48
C CYS A 22 15.46 -8.66 -8.83
N ASP A 23 16.50 -8.47 -9.63
CA ASP A 23 17.62 -7.63 -9.26
C ASP A 23 17.16 -6.17 -9.33
N THR A 24 16.17 -5.82 -8.48
CA THR A 24 15.90 -4.43 -8.13
C THR A 24 17.24 -3.86 -7.74
N TYR A 25 17.73 -2.85 -8.46
CA TYR A 25 19.07 -2.27 -8.30
C TYR A 25 19.49 -2.27 -6.82
N SER A 26 20.24 -3.30 -6.44
CA SER A 26 20.70 -3.49 -5.08
C SER A 26 21.87 -2.53 -4.91
N TYR A 27 21.56 -1.28 -4.58
CA TYR A 27 22.49 -0.42 -3.87
C TYR A 27 22.44 -0.81 -2.39
N ALA A 28 22.76 -2.08 -2.10
CA ALA A 28 23.27 -2.44 -0.80
C ALA A 28 24.67 -1.83 -0.71
N SER A 29 24.76 -0.53 -0.39
CA SER A 29 26.03 0.03 0.04
C SER A 29 26.36 -0.61 1.39
N ASP A 30 27.55 -1.22 1.51
CA ASP A 30 28.12 -1.82 2.72
C ASP A 30 28.32 -0.82 3.90
N ASP A 31 27.73 0.37 3.81
CA ASP A 31 27.84 1.47 4.78
C ASP A 31 26.46 2.08 5.10
N MET A 32 25.44 1.24 5.30
CA MET A 32 24.18 1.67 5.92
C MET A 32 24.33 1.68 7.44
N THR A 33 25.06 2.66 7.98
CA THR A 33 24.96 2.96 9.41
C THR A 33 23.62 3.62 9.67
N PHE A 34 22.72 2.90 10.34
CA PHE A 34 21.45 3.43 10.84
C PHE A 34 21.73 4.64 11.76
N PRO A 35 21.30 5.88 11.45
CA PRO A 35 21.26 6.93 12.45
C PRO A 35 20.41 6.45 13.64
N PRO A 36 20.83 6.74 14.88
CA PRO A 36 20.04 6.39 16.05
C PRO A 36 18.63 6.97 15.95
N THR A 37 17.65 6.15 16.29
CA THR A 37 16.19 6.37 16.23
C THR A 37 15.66 7.50 17.12
N ASP A 38 16.53 8.37 17.64
CA ASP A 38 16.19 9.41 18.61
C ASP A 38 15.79 10.74 17.96
N ASN A 39 15.54 10.76 16.65
CA ASN A 39 14.94 11.91 15.99
C ASN A 39 13.45 11.64 15.72
N PRO A 40 12.52 12.08 16.60
CA PRO A 40 11.08 11.92 16.40
C PRO A 40 10.53 12.74 15.23
N GLN A 41 11.37 13.53 14.54
CA GLN A 41 11.05 14.22 13.28
C GLN A 41 11.98 13.80 12.13
N GLY A 42 12.84 12.80 12.34
CA GLY A 42 13.88 12.40 11.41
C GLY A 42 13.41 11.30 10.50
N ILE A 43 12.76 11.69 9.39
CA ILE A 43 12.67 10.86 8.20
C ILE A 43 14.12 10.60 7.77
N ALA A 44 14.68 9.48 8.21
CA ALA A 44 15.99 9.06 7.73
C ALA A 44 15.81 8.61 6.28
N ASP A 45 16.29 9.46 5.37
CA ASP A 45 16.30 9.24 3.93
C ASP A 45 17.37 8.16 3.65
N TYR A 46 16.95 6.89 3.68
CA TYR A 46 17.85 5.74 3.74
C TYR A 46 18.50 5.30 2.42
N ALA A 47 18.45 6.11 1.37
CA ALA A 47 19.50 6.06 0.34
C ALA A 47 19.63 7.38 -0.42
N THR A 48 20.87 7.67 -0.82
CA THR A 48 21.31 9.01 -1.25
C THR A 48 20.84 9.42 -2.63
N VAL A 49 20.27 8.51 -3.43
CA VAL A 49 19.61 8.80 -4.71
C VAL A 49 18.42 7.88 -4.88
N LEU A 50 17.20 8.43 -4.82
CA LEU A 50 15.98 7.69 -5.14
C LEU A 50 15.99 7.33 -6.63
N PRO A 51 15.68 6.07 -6.99
CA PRO A 51 15.43 5.71 -8.37
C PRO A 51 14.28 6.61 -8.85
N SER A 52 14.56 7.45 -9.83
CA SER A 52 13.63 8.45 -10.36
C SER A 52 13.84 8.55 -11.86
N GLY A 53 12.83 9.02 -12.57
CA GLY A 53 12.85 9.08 -14.03
C GLY A 53 11.46 9.01 -14.62
N ASP A 54 11.30 9.56 -15.82
CA ASP A 54 10.02 9.65 -16.54
C ASP A 54 9.46 8.27 -16.94
N ASP A 55 10.24 7.20 -16.79
CA ASP A 55 9.90 5.81 -17.11
C ASP A 55 9.88 4.90 -15.87
N ASN A 56 10.00 5.44 -14.66
CA ASN A 56 10.09 4.66 -13.42
C ASN A 56 8.84 4.85 -12.54
N ILE A 57 7.98 3.85 -12.50
CA ILE A 57 6.71 3.89 -11.76
C ILE A 57 6.93 3.51 -10.29
N ALA A 58 6.41 4.31 -9.35
CA ALA A 58 6.40 3.94 -7.94
C ALA A 58 5.28 2.93 -7.68
N TYR A 59 5.59 1.75 -7.16
CA TYR A 59 4.60 0.81 -6.64
C TYR A 59 4.60 0.90 -5.12
N VAL A 60 3.45 1.25 -4.54
CA VAL A 60 3.32 1.73 -3.18
C VAL A 60 2.46 0.79 -2.36
N LEU A 61 3.02 0.34 -1.25
CA LEU A 61 2.35 -0.44 -0.23
C LEU A 61 2.17 0.45 1.01
N THR A 62 0.97 0.50 1.57
CA THR A 62 0.71 1.25 2.80
C THR A 62 0.61 0.33 4.00
N LEU A 63 1.14 0.78 5.14
CA LEU A 63 1.10 0.03 6.38
C LEU A 63 0.70 0.97 7.53
N ALA A 64 -0.58 0.96 7.87
CA ALA A 64 -1.19 1.86 8.83
C ALA A 64 -1.04 1.41 10.30
N SER A 65 -1.06 0.10 10.56
CA SER A 65 -1.00 -0.44 11.91
C SER A 65 -0.38 -1.84 11.96
N CYS A 66 -0.14 -2.30 13.19
CA CYS A 66 0.08 -3.72 13.46
C CYS A 66 -1.26 -4.46 13.50
N PRO A 67 -1.40 -5.63 12.87
CA PRO A 67 -2.65 -6.41 12.82
C PRO A 67 -3.02 -7.08 14.14
N GLU A 68 -2.12 -7.06 15.12
CA GLU A 68 -2.37 -7.53 16.49
C GLU A 68 -2.75 -6.39 17.43
N ASP A 69 -3.12 -5.21 16.91
CA ASP A 69 -3.69 -4.16 17.75
C ASP A 69 -5.15 -4.54 18.11
N ASP A 70 -5.29 -5.50 19.02
CA ASP A 70 -6.55 -6.04 19.57
C ASP A 70 -7.44 -4.94 20.22
N THR A 71 -6.94 -3.71 20.31
CA THR A 71 -7.71 -2.55 20.78
C THR A 71 -8.58 -1.92 19.70
N GLN A 72 -8.33 -2.22 18.42
CA GLN A 72 -9.29 -1.94 17.36
C GLN A 72 -10.40 -2.98 17.40
N SER A 73 -11.65 -2.50 17.55
CA SER A 73 -12.84 -3.34 17.62
C SER A 73 -12.88 -4.38 16.50
N ASP A 74 -13.47 -5.55 16.77
CA ASP A 74 -13.68 -6.69 15.83
C ASP A 74 -14.24 -6.33 14.43
N LEU A 75 -14.61 -5.07 14.19
CA LEU A 75 -15.17 -4.52 12.96
C LEU A 75 -14.13 -3.93 12.00
N VAL A 76 -12.91 -3.59 12.44
CA VAL A 76 -11.82 -3.06 11.60
C VAL A 76 -10.65 -4.03 11.64
N ARG A 77 -10.85 -5.22 11.09
CA ARG A 77 -9.73 -6.11 10.80
C ARG A 77 -9.06 -5.63 9.53
N ASP A 78 -8.10 -4.72 9.67
CA ASP A 78 -7.11 -4.51 8.62
C ASP A 78 -6.51 -5.88 8.26
N SER A 79 -6.57 -6.24 6.98
CA SER A 79 -6.17 -7.55 6.46
C SER A 79 -4.65 -7.77 6.50
N THR A 80 -3.90 -6.81 7.05
CA THR A 80 -2.46 -6.88 7.23
C THR A 80 -2.06 -8.20 7.90
N PRO A 81 -1.21 -9.02 7.27
CA PRO A 81 -0.85 -10.31 7.85
C PRO A 81 0.11 -10.20 9.04
N THR A 82 0.14 -11.21 9.93
CA THR A 82 1.05 -11.24 11.09
C THR A 82 2.41 -11.84 10.72
N GLY A 83 3.48 -11.26 11.24
CA GLY A 83 4.87 -11.70 11.11
C GLY A 83 5.30 -12.36 9.81
N ASP A 84 5.57 -13.68 9.82
CA ASP A 84 6.05 -14.40 8.62
C ASP A 84 5.06 -14.26 7.45
N VAL A 85 3.75 -14.19 7.73
CA VAL A 85 2.72 -14.00 6.70
C VAL A 85 2.82 -12.60 6.08
N PHE A 86 3.24 -11.59 6.85
CA PHE A 86 3.46 -10.23 6.33
C PHE A 86 4.61 -10.22 5.35
N TYR A 87 5.72 -10.87 5.73
CA TYR A 87 6.87 -11.02 4.85
C TYR A 87 6.49 -11.74 3.56
N ASP A 88 5.75 -12.85 3.67
CA ASP A 88 5.28 -13.61 2.52
C ASP A 88 4.36 -12.78 1.62
N ALA A 89 3.43 -12.01 2.18
CA ALA A 89 2.55 -11.14 1.40
C ALA A 89 3.33 -10.02 0.69
N ALA A 90 4.28 -9.36 1.37
CA ALA A 90 5.15 -8.37 0.74
C ALA A 90 6.06 -8.99 -0.35
N ALA A 91 6.51 -10.23 -0.16
CA ALA A 91 7.28 -10.96 -1.16
C ALA A 91 6.43 -11.34 -2.38
N VAL A 92 5.18 -11.77 -2.17
CA VAL A 92 4.21 -12.03 -3.25
C VAL A 92 3.88 -10.75 -4.01
N PHE A 93 3.69 -9.65 -3.30
CA PHE A 93 3.49 -8.33 -3.90
C PHE A 93 4.67 -7.97 -4.82
N LYS A 94 5.90 -8.01 -4.29
CA LYS A 94 7.11 -7.79 -5.08
C LYS A 94 7.15 -8.69 -6.30
N GLN A 95 6.89 -9.98 -6.14
CA GLN A 95 6.87 -10.93 -7.25
C GLN A 95 5.85 -10.57 -8.33
N GLY A 96 4.67 -10.08 -7.95
CA GLY A 96 3.64 -9.61 -8.88
C GLY A 96 4.13 -8.42 -9.71
N VAL A 97 4.70 -7.40 -9.05
CA VAL A 97 5.31 -6.22 -9.70
C VAL A 97 6.39 -6.62 -10.68
N CYS A 98 7.35 -7.39 -10.19
CA CYS A 98 8.41 -8.01 -10.95
C CYS A 98 7.95 -8.70 -12.23
N SER A 99 6.99 -9.62 -12.10
CA SER A 99 6.50 -10.45 -13.20
C SER A 99 5.81 -9.62 -14.28
N CYS A 100 5.35 -8.41 -13.93
CA CYS A 100 4.64 -7.48 -14.80
C CYS A 100 5.46 -6.24 -15.17
N SER A 101 6.78 -6.27 -14.93
CA SER A 101 7.69 -5.14 -15.18
C SER A 101 8.72 -5.44 -16.27
N ILE A 102 9.50 -4.42 -16.66
CA ILE A 102 10.60 -4.54 -17.64
C ILE A 102 11.69 -5.55 -17.19
N GLU A 103 11.78 -5.85 -15.89
CA GLU A 103 12.72 -6.85 -15.37
C GLU A 103 12.36 -8.29 -15.81
N ASN A 104 11.10 -8.52 -16.20
CA ASN A 104 10.67 -9.76 -16.83
C ASN A 104 10.53 -9.57 -18.35
N PRO A 105 11.47 -10.03 -19.19
CA PRO A 105 11.40 -9.86 -20.64
C PRO A 105 10.18 -10.51 -21.29
N GLU A 106 9.54 -11.49 -20.64
CA GLU A 106 8.34 -12.16 -21.13
C GLU A 106 7.06 -11.35 -20.87
N SER A 107 7.10 -10.34 -19.98
CA SER A 107 5.94 -9.52 -19.65
C SER A 107 5.53 -8.59 -20.80
N GLY A 108 6.51 -8.14 -21.60
CA GLY A 108 6.31 -7.10 -22.62
C GLY A 108 6.14 -5.69 -22.04
N ALA A 109 6.32 -5.51 -20.72
CA ALA A 109 6.28 -4.22 -20.07
C ALA A 109 7.48 -3.34 -20.48
N THR A 110 7.27 -2.03 -20.46
CA THR A 110 8.22 -1.01 -20.92
C THR A 110 8.68 -0.09 -19.81
N TYR A 111 7.92 -0.01 -18.72
CA TYR A 111 8.25 0.83 -17.59
C TYR A 111 9.14 0.11 -16.57
N ASN A 112 10.07 0.87 -16.00
CA ASN A 112 10.82 0.47 -14.81
C ASN A 112 9.96 0.70 -13.55
N HIS A 113 10.41 0.18 -12.41
CA HIS A 113 9.66 0.30 -11.16
C HIS A 113 10.53 0.55 -9.94
N THR A 114 9.91 1.13 -8.92
CA THR A 114 10.47 1.27 -7.58
C THR A 114 9.44 0.85 -6.55
N LEU A 115 9.80 -0.08 -5.67
CA LEU A 115 8.94 -0.51 -4.58
C LEU A 115 9.05 0.46 -3.41
N TYR A 116 7.93 1.02 -2.98
CA TYR A 116 7.82 1.87 -1.79
C TYR A 116 6.94 1.21 -0.75
N ALA A 117 7.29 1.41 0.51
CA ALA A 117 6.40 1.14 1.62
C ALA A 117 6.20 2.41 2.45
N LEU A 118 4.96 2.86 2.59
CA LEU A 118 4.59 4.02 3.42
C LEU A 118 4.09 3.48 4.76
N VAL A 119 4.90 3.64 5.80
CA VAL A 119 4.71 3.02 7.10
C VAL A 119 4.31 4.07 8.12
N HIS A 120 3.20 3.85 8.82
CA HIS A 120 2.83 4.66 9.97
C HIS A 120 3.73 4.34 11.17
N PRO A 121 4.08 5.31 12.06
CA PRO A 121 4.90 5.07 13.25
C PRO A 121 4.44 3.86 14.09
N ASP A 122 3.12 3.70 14.25
CA ASP A 122 2.52 2.60 15.03
C ASP A 122 2.66 1.22 14.36
N ALA A 123 3.10 1.17 13.10
CA ALA A 123 3.32 -0.07 12.36
C ALA A 123 4.79 -0.41 12.18
N VAL A 124 5.71 0.37 12.76
CA VAL A 124 7.17 0.15 12.63
C VAL A 124 7.58 -1.12 13.38
N ASN A 125 7.13 -1.24 14.62
CA ASN A 125 7.50 -2.31 15.52
C ASN A 125 6.25 -3.05 15.96
N CYS A 126 6.06 -4.26 15.42
CA CYS A 126 4.91 -5.09 15.79
C CYS A 126 5.36 -6.18 16.73
N ASP A 127 4.65 -6.31 17.85
CA ASP A 127 4.83 -7.45 18.72
C ASP A 127 4.32 -8.69 17.98
N SER A 128 5.14 -9.75 17.91
CA SER A 128 4.68 -11.06 17.46
C SER A 128 4.09 -11.79 18.65
N THR A 129 2.96 -11.31 19.16
CA THR A 129 2.24 -11.89 20.28
C THR A 129 1.27 -12.97 19.83
N ALA A 130 1.83 -14.13 19.50
CA ALA A 130 1.17 -15.41 19.76
C ALA A 130 -0.28 -15.58 19.22
N GLY A 131 -0.51 -15.40 17.92
CA GLY A 131 -1.86 -15.54 17.32
C GLY A 131 -2.13 -16.77 16.45
N SER A 132 -1.13 -17.39 15.81
CA SER A 132 -1.42 -18.26 14.64
C SER A 132 -0.79 -19.65 14.71
N GLY A 133 -1.04 -20.43 15.78
CA GLY A 133 -0.83 -21.90 15.82
C GLY A 133 0.61 -22.44 15.63
N GLY A 134 1.56 -21.60 15.26
CA GLY A 134 2.97 -21.92 15.06
C GLY A 134 3.72 -21.81 16.38
N ARG A 135 4.05 -22.97 16.94
CA ARG A 135 5.14 -23.21 17.90
C ARG A 135 5.60 -21.96 18.68
N ARG A 136 4.92 -21.69 19.79
CA ARG A 136 5.39 -20.77 20.85
C ARG A 136 6.81 -21.18 21.23
N LEU A 137 7.82 -20.54 20.64
CA LEU A 137 9.19 -20.71 21.06
C LEU A 137 9.23 -20.21 22.51
N LEU A 138 9.55 -21.13 23.42
CA LEU A 138 9.59 -20.88 24.85
C LEU A 138 10.74 -19.90 25.13
N GLY A 139 10.51 -18.60 24.96
CA GLY A 139 11.47 -17.55 25.28
C GLY A 139 11.33 -16.29 24.45
N GLY A 140 10.54 -15.33 24.96
CA GLY A 140 10.58 -13.92 24.53
C GLY A 140 9.57 -13.52 23.46
N GLN A 141 8.80 -12.45 23.74
CA GLN A 141 8.20 -11.65 22.67
C GLN A 141 9.34 -11.16 21.78
N THR A 142 9.30 -11.52 20.50
CA THR A 142 10.24 -10.95 19.52
C THR A 142 9.47 -9.84 18.82
N GLN A 143 9.81 -8.60 19.14
CA GLN A 143 9.31 -7.44 18.41
C GLN A 143 9.90 -7.52 17.00
N GLN A 144 9.04 -7.51 15.99
CA GLN A 144 9.43 -7.53 14.59
C GLN A 144 9.46 -6.11 14.06
N ASN A 145 10.64 -5.68 13.62
CA ASN A 145 10.80 -4.41 12.93
C ASN A 145 10.43 -4.59 11.46
N ARG A 146 9.25 -4.08 11.08
CA ARG A 146 8.71 -4.21 9.72
C ARG A 146 9.48 -3.40 8.69
N ILE A 147 10.14 -2.32 9.12
CA ILE A 147 11.02 -1.53 8.23
C ILE A 147 12.15 -2.44 7.73
N THR A 148 12.84 -3.12 8.63
CA THR A 148 13.94 -4.03 8.26
C THR A 148 13.45 -5.14 7.33
N MET A 149 12.29 -5.75 7.63
CA MET A 149 11.71 -6.80 6.78
C MET A 149 11.40 -6.32 5.36
N LEU A 150 10.82 -5.12 5.21
CA LEU A 150 10.51 -4.52 3.92
C LEU A 150 11.79 -4.10 3.17
N GLN A 151 12.76 -3.54 3.87
CA GLN A 151 14.06 -3.19 3.29
C GLN A 151 14.82 -4.43 2.78
N ASP A 152 14.77 -5.55 3.51
CA ASP A 152 15.35 -6.83 3.08
C ASP A 152 14.70 -7.36 1.79
N LEU A 153 13.45 -7.00 1.52
CA LEU A 153 12.74 -7.28 0.27
C LEU A 153 13.03 -6.24 -0.84
N GLY A 154 13.78 -5.18 -0.56
CA GLY A 154 14.13 -4.13 -1.51
C GLY A 154 13.13 -2.99 -1.61
N PHE A 155 12.25 -2.82 -0.62
CA PHE A 155 11.36 -1.66 -0.55
C PHE A 155 12.10 -0.42 -0.03
N TRP A 156 11.75 0.72 -0.61
CA TRP A 156 12.05 2.03 -0.07
C TRP A 156 11.01 2.41 0.98
N VAL A 157 11.39 2.29 2.25
CA VAL A 157 10.47 2.54 3.35
C VAL A 157 10.48 4.03 3.73
N LYS A 158 9.31 4.66 3.72
CA LYS A 158 9.09 6.02 4.24
C LYS A 158 8.15 5.94 5.43
N ILE A 159 8.58 6.51 6.56
CA ILE A 159 7.72 6.61 7.74
C ILE A 159 6.96 7.92 7.66
N PHE A 160 5.63 7.87 7.67
CA PHE A 160 4.77 9.04 7.69
C PHE A 160 3.72 8.94 8.78
N ASP A 161 3.48 10.05 9.46
CA ASP A 161 2.35 10.19 10.38
C ASP A 161 1.03 10.36 9.59
N ASP A 162 -0.10 10.36 10.30
CA ASP A 162 -1.41 10.63 9.74
C ASP A 162 -1.38 11.91 8.88
N PRO A 163 -1.88 11.89 7.63
CA PRO A 163 -1.89 13.08 6.78
C PRO A 163 -2.84 14.16 7.33
N LEU A 164 -3.82 13.77 8.15
CA LEU A 164 -4.86 14.61 8.72
C LEU A 164 -5.23 14.10 10.11
N ALA A 165 -5.26 14.97 11.12
CA ALA A 165 -5.74 14.63 12.45
C ALA A 165 -7.27 14.73 12.55
N LEU A 166 -7.90 13.90 13.38
CA LEU A 166 -9.37 13.86 13.50
C LEU A 166 -9.97 15.19 13.99
N ASP A 167 -9.25 15.93 14.82
CA ASP A 167 -9.68 17.23 15.33
C ASP A 167 -9.57 18.36 14.29
N GLU A 168 -8.84 18.15 13.19
CA GLU A 168 -8.82 19.06 12.04
C GLU A 168 -10.09 18.96 11.19
N ILE A 169 -10.88 17.89 11.32
CA ILE A 169 -12.16 17.72 10.60
C ILE A 169 -13.27 18.47 11.38
N PRO A 170 -13.90 19.51 10.80
CA PRO A 170 -14.92 20.28 11.50
C PRO A 170 -16.20 19.48 11.69
N SER A 171 -16.70 19.46 12.94
CA SER A 171 -17.94 18.78 13.29
C SER A 171 -19.19 19.45 12.70
N ASP A 172 -19.18 20.77 12.51
CA ASP A 172 -20.35 21.53 12.04
C ASP A 172 -20.71 21.24 10.59
N THR A 173 -19.73 20.92 9.73
CA THR A 173 -19.97 20.58 8.32
C THR A 173 -19.72 19.11 8.00
N ASN A 174 -18.89 18.41 8.77
CA ASN A 174 -18.44 17.05 8.48
C ASN A 174 -18.68 16.07 9.63
N ASP A 175 -19.77 16.27 10.40
CA ASP A 175 -20.10 15.43 11.56
C ASP A 175 -20.26 13.95 11.19
N HIS A 176 -20.87 13.64 10.03
CA HIS A 176 -20.97 12.26 9.59
C HIS A 176 -19.57 11.66 9.34
N LEU A 177 -18.72 12.34 8.58
CA LEU A 177 -17.37 11.86 8.31
C LEU A 177 -16.58 11.68 9.60
N LYS A 178 -16.57 12.68 10.49
CA LYS A 178 -15.82 12.62 11.75
C LYS A 178 -16.25 11.45 12.64
N ASN A 179 -17.53 11.11 12.64
CA ASN A 179 -18.06 10.02 13.46
C ASN A 179 -17.92 8.63 12.82
N ASN A 180 -17.68 8.55 11.51
CA ASN A 180 -17.63 7.27 10.79
C ASN A 180 -16.26 6.94 10.18
N VAL A 181 -15.39 7.93 9.92
CA VAL A 181 -14.08 7.73 9.29
C VAL A 181 -13.19 6.75 10.06
N GLN A 182 -13.34 6.65 11.38
CA GLN A 182 -12.60 5.66 12.19
C GLN A 182 -13.18 4.25 12.11
N ASN A 183 -14.46 4.08 11.77
CA ASN A 183 -15.17 2.81 11.76
C ASN A 183 -15.21 2.14 10.37
N ASP A 184 -15.00 2.91 9.30
CA ASP A 184 -14.92 2.40 7.93
C ASP A 184 -13.47 1.99 7.60
N ALA A 185 -12.85 2.60 6.58
CA ALA A 185 -11.45 2.34 6.22
C ALA A 185 -10.46 2.79 7.31
N GLY A 186 -10.88 3.66 8.23
CA GLY A 186 -10.04 4.22 9.27
C GLY A 186 -9.34 5.50 8.81
N LEU A 187 -9.11 6.45 9.73
CA LEU A 187 -8.34 7.68 9.43
C LEU A 187 -6.94 7.36 8.90
N ARG A 188 -6.37 6.23 9.30
CA ARG A 188 -5.05 5.77 8.88
C ARG A 188 -5.01 5.23 7.45
N ASP A 189 -6.13 4.85 6.86
CA ASP A 189 -6.17 4.49 5.42
C ASP A 189 -5.83 5.70 4.54
N LEU A 190 -6.02 6.92 5.06
CA LEU A 190 -5.54 8.15 4.42
C LEU A 190 -4.02 8.17 4.23
N MET A 191 -3.24 7.28 4.85
CA MET A 191 -1.82 7.10 4.56
C MET A 191 -1.53 6.93 3.06
N LYS A 192 -2.49 6.39 2.29
CA LYS A 192 -2.44 6.31 0.82
C LYS A 192 -2.22 7.68 0.16
N LEU A 193 -2.70 8.77 0.77
CA LEU A 193 -2.49 10.14 0.27
C LEU A 193 -1.01 10.55 0.22
N HIS A 194 -0.14 9.98 1.05
CA HIS A 194 1.30 10.29 0.96
C HIS A 194 1.92 9.84 -0.37
N ALA A 195 1.27 8.98 -1.15
CA ALA A 195 1.69 8.64 -2.51
C ALA A 195 1.74 9.85 -3.45
N TYR A 196 0.88 10.86 -3.24
CA TYR A 196 0.93 12.12 -4.00
C TYR A 196 2.25 12.89 -3.82
N ARG A 197 3.00 12.59 -2.75
CA ARG A 197 4.28 13.24 -2.45
C ARG A 197 5.47 12.58 -3.12
N LEU A 198 5.27 11.50 -3.88
CA LEU A 198 6.32 10.78 -4.62
C LEU A 198 6.64 11.44 -5.97
N THR A 199 6.81 12.76 -5.99
CA THR A 199 7.00 13.59 -7.21
C THR A 199 8.29 13.32 -7.99
N GLY A 200 9.12 12.37 -7.55
CA GLY A 200 10.24 11.83 -8.32
C GLY A 200 9.82 10.77 -9.35
N HIS A 201 8.54 10.40 -9.38
CA HIS A 201 7.96 9.42 -10.27
C HIS A 201 6.81 10.04 -11.08
N PRO A 202 6.61 9.63 -12.34
CA PRO A 202 5.52 10.11 -13.18
C PRO A 202 4.16 9.54 -12.74
N LEU A 203 4.14 8.35 -12.14
CA LEU A 203 2.96 7.74 -11.51
C LEU A 203 3.35 7.02 -10.20
N ALA A 204 2.40 6.93 -9.29
CA ALA A 204 2.43 6.08 -8.11
C ALA A 204 1.21 5.13 -8.13
N VAL A 205 1.46 3.83 -8.09
CA VAL A 205 0.45 2.77 -8.08
C VAL A 205 0.32 2.28 -6.63
N VAL A 206 -0.78 2.65 -5.97
CA VAL A 206 -1.08 2.22 -4.61
C VAL A 206 -1.90 0.95 -4.68
N LEU A 207 -1.46 -0.08 -3.96
CA LEU A 207 -2.05 -1.40 -3.95
C LEU A 207 -2.09 -1.95 -2.52
N ASP A 208 -3.22 -2.53 -2.14
CA ASP A 208 -3.35 -3.21 -0.86
C ASP A 208 -2.76 -4.64 -0.89
N PHE A 209 -2.46 -5.20 0.29
CA PHE A 209 -1.82 -6.53 0.43
C PHE A 209 -2.66 -7.68 -0.14
N ASN A 210 -3.97 -7.48 -0.26
CA ASN A 210 -4.92 -8.43 -0.84
C ASN A 210 -4.98 -8.36 -2.38
N THR A 211 -4.22 -7.46 -3.01
CA THR A 211 -4.22 -7.27 -4.46
C THR A 211 -3.09 -8.05 -5.13
N VAL A 212 -3.42 -8.74 -6.23
CA VAL A 212 -2.46 -9.48 -7.06
C VAL A 212 -2.52 -8.96 -8.48
N MET A 213 -1.35 -8.55 -9.00
CA MET A 213 -1.21 -8.15 -10.39
C MET A 213 -0.89 -9.37 -11.26
N SER A 214 -1.71 -9.61 -12.29
CA SER A 214 -1.55 -10.73 -13.22
C SER A 214 -0.99 -10.34 -14.59
N GLU A 215 -1.08 -9.05 -14.95
CA GLU A 215 -0.66 -8.52 -16.25
C GLU A 215 -0.02 -7.13 -16.07
N PRO A 216 0.89 -6.73 -16.97
CA PRO A 216 1.41 -5.36 -17.02
C PRO A 216 0.32 -4.31 -17.16
N MET A 217 0.51 -3.18 -16.48
CA MET A 217 -0.41 -2.05 -16.48
C MET A 217 -0.03 -0.94 -17.46
N ASP A 218 0.93 -1.18 -18.36
CA ASP A 218 1.46 -0.19 -19.32
C ASP A 218 0.37 0.57 -20.07
N ALA A 219 -0.68 -0.10 -20.53
CA ALA A 219 -1.78 0.55 -21.24
C ALA A 219 -2.52 1.58 -20.37
N LEU A 220 -2.65 1.32 -19.06
CA LEU A 220 -3.22 2.26 -18.10
C LEU A 220 -2.25 3.41 -17.81
N PHE A 221 -0.95 3.12 -17.74
CA PHE A 221 0.09 4.13 -17.55
C PHE A 221 0.14 5.11 -18.73
N ASP A 222 0.17 4.60 -19.95
CA ASP A 222 0.13 5.41 -21.17
C ASP A 222 -1.13 6.28 -21.23
N MET A 223 -2.28 5.73 -20.83
CA MET A 223 -3.54 6.47 -20.77
C MET A 223 -3.50 7.60 -19.73
N MET A 224 -2.90 7.36 -18.56
CA MET A 224 -2.71 8.37 -17.53
C MET A 224 -1.74 9.45 -18.01
N LEU A 225 -0.58 9.06 -18.50
CA LEU A 225 0.51 9.98 -18.88
C LEU A 225 0.17 10.83 -20.11
N SER A 226 -0.65 10.32 -21.03
CA SER A 226 -1.07 11.06 -22.22
C SER A 226 -2.11 12.17 -21.97
N ASP A 227 -2.83 12.15 -20.84
CA ASP A 227 -3.87 13.13 -20.53
C ASP A 227 -3.53 13.94 -19.28
N THR A 228 -3.13 15.19 -19.47
CA THR A 228 -2.75 16.10 -18.39
C THR A 228 -3.91 16.43 -17.44
N ASN A 229 -5.16 16.16 -17.81
CA ASN A 229 -6.32 16.44 -16.96
C ASN A 229 -6.68 15.27 -16.03
N LYS A 230 -6.05 14.10 -16.18
CA LYS A 230 -6.22 12.98 -15.25
C LYS A 230 -5.22 13.08 -14.11
N ALA A 231 -5.71 13.18 -12.87
CA ALA A 231 -4.89 13.16 -11.66
C ALA A 231 -4.80 11.76 -11.03
N VAL A 232 -5.91 11.00 -11.07
CA VAL A 232 -6.00 9.68 -10.45
C VAL A 232 -6.91 8.75 -11.27
N MET A 233 -6.56 7.46 -11.30
CA MET A 233 -7.46 6.35 -11.65
C MET A 233 -7.62 5.46 -10.42
N TYR A 234 -8.81 4.89 -10.24
CA TYR A 234 -9.14 4.06 -9.09
C TYR A 234 -10.12 2.95 -9.50
N SER A 235 -10.21 1.88 -8.72
CA SER A 235 -11.28 0.90 -8.85
C SER A 235 -12.58 1.46 -8.27
N THR A 236 -13.71 1.10 -8.86
CA THR A 236 -15.03 1.40 -8.30
C THR A 236 -15.64 0.11 -7.77
N GLU A 237 -16.29 0.18 -6.62
CA GLU A 237 -17.11 -0.93 -6.17
C GLU A 237 -18.28 -1.14 -7.13
N ALA A 238 -18.60 -2.41 -7.41
CA ALA A 238 -19.79 -2.71 -8.18
C ALA A 238 -21.01 -2.22 -7.39
N THR A 239 -21.79 -1.30 -7.96
CA THR A 239 -23.08 -0.91 -7.38
C THR A 239 -23.93 -2.17 -7.24
N GLU A 240 -24.44 -2.44 -6.03
CA GLU A 240 -25.51 -3.43 -5.88
C GLU A 240 -26.65 -3.07 -6.84
N GLU A 241 -27.14 -4.05 -7.60
CA GLU A 241 -28.17 -3.86 -8.60
C GLU A 241 -29.42 -3.22 -7.96
N GLY A 242 -29.70 -1.96 -8.27
CA GLY A 242 -30.87 -1.23 -7.76
C GLY A 242 -30.59 -0.18 -6.68
N VAL A 243 -29.33 0.02 -6.25
CA VAL A 243 -28.96 1.16 -5.39
C VAL A 243 -28.71 2.38 -6.28
N ALA A 244 -29.56 3.41 -6.13
CA ALA A 244 -29.39 4.67 -6.82
C ALA A 244 -28.32 5.52 -6.09
N GLY A 245 -27.14 5.59 -6.70
CA GLY A 245 -25.94 6.27 -6.19
C GLY A 245 -24.76 5.59 -6.88
N GLY A 246 -23.84 6.36 -7.46
CA GLY A 246 -22.66 5.79 -8.13
C GLY A 246 -21.90 4.85 -7.19
N GLY A 247 -21.22 3.85 -7.76
CA GLY A 247 -20.39 2.94 -6.96
C GLY A 247 -19.38 3.73 -6.15
N GLY A 248 -19.17 3.32 -4.90
CA GLY A 248 -18.13 3.90 -4.06
C GLY A 248 -16.76 3.78 -4.74
N LEU A 249 -15.86 4.67 -4.35
CA LEU A 249 -14.45 4.54 -4.71
C LEU A 249 -13.85 3.39 -3.90
N ASP A 250 -13.26 2.42 -4.57
CA ASP A 250 -12.48 1.37 -3.95
C ASP A 250 -11.00 1.81 -3.92
N GLY A 251 -10.48 1.93 -2.70
CA GLY A 251 -9.12 2.41 -2.43
C GLY A 251 -8.05 1.32 -2.52
N ASP A 252 -8.42 0.07 -2.83
CA ASP A 252 -7.49 -1.06 -2.89
C ASP A 252 -6.53 -0.94 -4.08
N VAL A 253 -6.94 -0.27 -5.17
CA VAL A 253 -6.13 -0.04 -6.37
C VAL A 253 -6.27 1.40 -6.85
N MET A 254 -5.19 2.16 -6.75
CA MET A 254 -5.12 3.53 -7.26
C MET A 254 -3.88 3.73 -8.14
N ILE A 255 -4.02 4.48 -9.23
CA ILE A 255 -2.91 5.02 -10.03
C ILE A 255 -2.97 6.53 -9.91
N ILE A 256 -1.97 7.12 -9.28
CA ILE A 256 -1.91 8.55 -8.93
C ILE A 256 -0.82 9.21 -9.76
N LYS A 257 -1.06 10.43 -10.24
CA LYS A 257 0.01 11.36 -10.64
C LYS A 257 0.46 12.14 -9.42
N PRO A 258 1.68 11.94 -8.92
CA PRO A 258 2.13 12.62 -7.72
C PRO A 258 2.18 14.14 -7.92
N ASP A 259 1.45 14.87 -7.07
CA ASP A 259 1.44 16.33 -7.00
C ASP A 259 1.21 16.77 -5.55
N VAL A 260 2.13 17.57 -5.02
CA VAL A 260 2.06 18.08 -3.63
C VAL A 260 0.93 19.10 -3.47
N ASP A 261 0.60 19.86 -4.52
CA ASP A 261 -0.50 20.81 -4.47
C ASP A 261 -1.85 20.07 -4.42
N GLU A 262 -1.99 18.98 -5.17
CA GLU A 262 -3.16 18.09 -5.10
C GLU A 262 -3.28 17.40 -3.74
N TYR A 263 -2.16 16.91 -3.18
CA TYR A 263 -2.13 16.38 -1.80
C TYR A 263 -2.68 17.40 -0.78
N ASN A 264 -2.23 18.65 -0.87
CA ASN A 264 -2.68 19.71 0.01
C ASN A 264 -4.15 20.07 -0.25
N ALA A 265 -4.58 20.10 -1.51
CA ALA A 265 -5.96 20.38 -1.88
C ALA A 265 -6.92 19.31 -1.34
N ILE A 266 -6.58 18.02 -1.45
CA ILE A 266 -7.37 16.92 -0.87
C ILE A 266 -7.47 17.10 0.64
N LYS A 267 -6.35 17.34 1.33
CA LYS A 267 -6.36 17.59 2.78
C LYS A 267 -7.25 18.77 3.16
N GLU A 268 -7.18 19.88 2.43
CA GLU A 268 -8.03 21.03 2.68
C GLU A 268 -9.50 20.74 2.37
N ALA A 269 -9.81 19.86 1.41
CA ALA A 269 -11.18 19.43 1.15
C ALA A 269 -11.79 18.69 2.36
N TYR A 270 -11.02 17.84 3.05
CA TYR A 270 -11.48 17.22 4.30
C TYR A 270 -11.85 18.24 5.39
N LYS A 271 -11.19 19.40 5.38
CA LYS A 271 -11.39 20.48 6.36
C LYS A 271 -12.47 21.46 5.96
N THR A 272 -12.67 21.69 4.67
CA THR A 272 -13.45 22.84 4.18
C THR A 272 -14.67 22.45 3.35
N THR A 273 -14.66 21.27 2.74
CA THR A 273 -15.75 20.79 1.90
C THR A 273 -16.71 19.96 2.75
N THR A 274 -18.01 20.26 2.66
CA THR A 274 -19.07 19.46 3.30
C THR A 274 -19.17 18.07 2.66
N TYR A 275 -19.12 17.02 3.47
CA TYR A 275 -19.37 15.65 3.04
C TYR A 275 -20.85 15.29 3.23
N PHE A 276 -21.49 14.85 2.15
CA PHE A 276 -22.86 14.37 2.15
C PHE A 276 -22.86 12.85 1.94
N PRO A 277 -23.37 12.03 2.88
CA PRO A 277 -23.31 10.57 2.77
C PRO A 277 -23.90 10.00 1.47
N GLU A 278 -24.92 10.65 0.91
CA GLU A 278 -25.62 10.18 -0.28
C GLU A 278 -24.96 10.63 -1.59
N THR A 279 -24.15 11.69 -1.54
CA THR A 279 -23.66 12.41 -2.73
C THR A 279 -22.19 12.80 -2.65
N GLY A 280 -21.45 12.29 -1.67
CA GLY A 280 -20.03 12.55 -1.47
C GLY A 280 -19.69 14.00 -1.15
N TRP A 281 -18.47 14.40 -1.52
CA TRP A 281 -17.92 15.72 -1.24
C TRP A 281 -18.61 16.80 -2.07
N GLY A 282 -19.08 17.87 -1.41
CA GLY A 282 -19.73 19.00 -2.08
C GLY A 282 -21.05 18.67 -2.77
N GLY A 283 -21.55 17.43 -2.61
CA GLY A 283 -22.78 16.94 -3.21
C GLY A 283 -22.66 16.52 -4.67
N SER A 284 -21.45 16.35 -5.20
CA SER A 284 -21.20 16.02 -6.62
C SER A 284 -20.73 14.60 -6.89
N GLY A 285 -20.38 13.82 -5.86
CA GLY A 285 -19.73 12.52 -6.01
C GLY A 285 -18.29 12.65 -6.43
#